data_AF-A0A127A1H6-F1
#
_entry.id   AF-A0A127A1H6-F1
#
_cell.length_a   1.000
_cell.length_b   1.000
_cell.length_c   1.000
_cell.angle_alpha   90.00
_cell.angle_beta   90.00
_cell.angle_gamma   90.00
#
_symmetry.space_group_name_H-M   'P 1'
#
loop_
_entity.id
_entity.type
_entity.pdbx_description
1 polymer ?
#
loop_
_entity_poly.entity_id
_entity_poly.type
_entity_poly.pdbx_seq_one_letter_code
_entity_poly.pdbx_strand_id
1 'polypeptide(L)'
;MNAYGGGPGVFARLHDLKPGDRVEVRRDGGSQAVFAVYRSEKYAKAAFPTTTVYGNTAGSELRLITCDGYNAATGEFDDNLVVYAKLLV
;
A
#
# COMPACT_ATOMS: atom_id res chain seq x y z
N MET A 1 11.25 -4.05 -5.43
CA MET A 1 11.57 -2.83 -4.66
C MET A 1 12.53 -3.23 -3.57
N ASN A 2 13.73 -2.64 -3.54
CA ASN A 2 14.79 -3.06 -2.62
C ASN A 2 14.86 -2.12 -1.41
N ALA A 3 15.23 -2.66 -0.25
CA ALA A 3 15.60 -1.90 0.92
C ALA A 3 16.98 -1.27 0.75
N TYR A 4 17.29 -0.29 1.61
CA TYR A 4 18.66 0.20 1.79
C TYR A 4 19.54 -0.98 2.24
N GLY A 5 20.45 -1.44 1.38
CA GLY A 5 21.23 -2.67 1.57
C GLY A 5 21.02 -3.78 0.52
N GLY A 6 20.17 -3.57 -0.49
CA GLY A 6 20.06 -4.44 -1.67
C GLY A 6 19.15 -5.66 -1.53
N GLY A 7 18.66 -5.95 -0.32
CA GLY A 7 17.62 -6.97 -0.09
C GLY A 7 16.21 -6.47 -0.47
N PRO A 8 15.19 -7.36 -0.46
CA PRO A 8 13.81 -6.96 -0.70
C PRO A 8 13.33 -5.95 0.35
N GLY A 9 12.63 -4.90 -0.09
CA GLY A 9 11.96 -3.94 0.78
C GLY A 9 10.80 -4.56 1.56
N VAL A 10 10.39 -3.89 2.65
CA VAL A 10 9.26 -4.34 3.50
C VAL A 10 7.98 -4.59 2.70
N PHE A 11 7.74 -3.79 1.65
CA PHE A 11 6.60 -3.93 0.74
C PHE A 11 6.95 -4.53 -0.63
N ALA A 12 8.07 -5.26 -0.76
CA ALA A 12 8.50 -5.84 -2.04
C ALA A 12 7.44 -6.75 -2.70
N ARG A 13 6.59 -7.41 -1.89
CA ARG A 13 5.50 -8.29 -2.32
C ARG A 13 4.11 -7.67 -2.19
N LEU A 14 4.02 -6.35 -2.01
CA LEU A 14 2.72 -5.71 -1.84
C LEU A 14 1.80 -5.88 -3.06
N HIS A 15 2.39 -6.04 -4.25
CA HIS A 15 1.68 -6.32 -5.50
C HIS A 15 1.03 -7.71 -5.57
N ASP A 16 1.41 -8.64 -4.68
CA ASP A 16 0.83 -9.98 -4.63
C ASP A 16 -0.54 -10.00 -3.93
N LEU A 17 -0.88 -8.96 -3.18
CA LEU A 17 -2.13 -8.88 -2.43
C LEU A 17 -3.35 -8.77 -3.36
N LYS A 18 -4.38 -9.54 -3.04
CA LYS A 18 -5.64 -9.64 -3.77
C LYS A 18 -6.83 -9.26 -2.88
N PRO A 19 -7.97 -8.88 -3.47
CA PRO A 19 -9.20 -8.69 -2.70
C PRO A 19 -9.52 -9.92 -1.85
N GLY A 20 -9.82 -9.70 -0.57
CA GLY A 20 -10.05 -10.74 0.44
C GLY A 20 -8.83 -11.08 1.30
N ASP A 21 -7.61 -10.75 0.87
CA ASP A 21 -6.41 -10.94 1.69
C ASP A 21 -6.48 -10.08 2.96
N ARG A 22 -5.92 -10.61 4.06
CA ARG A 22 -5.99 -9.97 5.38
C ARG A 22 -4.70 -9.22 5.70
N VAL A 23 -4.86 -8.04 6.29
CA VAL A 23 -3.79 -7.26 6.90
C VAL A 23 -4.06 -7.14 8.39
N GLU A 24 -3.15 -7.66 9.20
CA GLU A 24 -3.27 -7.69 10.66
C GLU A 24 -2.38 -6.61 11.28
N VAL A 25 -3.00 -5.64 11.95
CA VAL A 25 -2.30 -4.54 12.62
C VAL A 25 -2.38 -4.76 14.12
N ARG A 26 -1.24 -5.13 14.71
CA ARG A 26 -1.09 -5.17 16.18
C ARG A 26 -1.04 -3.74 16.71
N ARG A 27 -1.91 -3.45 17.67
CA ARG A 27 -1.96 -2.17 18.36
C ARG A 27 -1.33 -2.29 19.73
N ASP A 28 -0.96 -1.15 20.29
CA ASP A 28 -0.54 -1.10 21.68
C ASP A 28 -1.66 -1.63 22.59
N GLY A 29 -1.29 -2.27 23.70
CA GLY A 29 -2.21 -2.98 24.58
C GLY A 29 -2.67 -4.37 24.08
N GLY A 30 -2.04 -4.91 23.03
CA GLY A 30 -2.20 -6.32 22.62
C GLY A 30 -3.44 -6.62 21.76
N SER A 31 -4.27 -5.61 21.48
CA SER A 31 -5.38 -5.77 20.53
C SER A 31 -4.89 -5.85 19.08
N GLN A 32 -5.69 -6.48 18.22
CA GLN A 32 -5.38 -6.67 16.82
C GLN A 32 -6.55 -6.20 15.98
N ALA A 33 -6.27 -5.33 15.01
CA ALA A 33 -7.23 -4.93 13.98
C ALA A 33 -6.98 -5.72 12.70
N VAL A 34 -8.03 -6.27 12.12
CA VAL A 34 -7.94 -7.07 10.89
C VAL A 34 -8.63 -6.32 9.78
N PHE A 35 -7.91 -6.06 8.70
CA PHE A 35 -8.42 -5.40 7.51
C PHE A 35 -8.49 -6.41 6.35
N ALA A 36 -9.51 -6.32 5.51
CA ALA A 36 -9.56 -7.06 4.24
C ALA A 36 -9.24 -6.11 3.08
N VAL A 37 -8.30 -6.52 2.23
CA VAL A 37 -8.01 -5.86 0.97
C VAL A 37 -9.27 -5.89 0.10
N TYR A 38 -9.61 -4.78 -0.52
CA TYR A 38 -10.73 -4.71 -1.46
C TYR A 38 -10.31 -4.27 -2.86
N ARG A 39 -9.19 -3.55 -2.99
CA ARG A 39 -8.59 -3.21 -4.29
C ARG A 39 -7.12 -2.80 -4.17
N SER A 40 -6.43 -2.82 -5.30
CA SER A 40 -5.12 -2.21 -5.48
C SER A 40 -5.11 -1.38 -6.76
N GLU A 41 -4.44 -0.23 -6.73
CA GLU A 41 -4.33 0.66 -7.88
C GLU A 41 -2.91 1.21 -7.98
N LYS A 42 -2.44 1.41 -9.22
CA LYS A 42 -1.18 2.10 -9.51
C LYS A 42 -1.49 3.51 -9.98
N TYR A 43 -0.78 4.48 -9.43
CA TYR A 43 -0.91 5.87 -9.82
C TYR A 43 0.44 6.44 -10.19
N ALA A 44 0.52 7.10 -11.36
CA ALA A 44 1.67 7.91 -11.72
C ALA A 44 1.88 9.00 -10.67
N LYS A 45 3.13 9.19 -10.23
CA LYS A 45 3.49 10.23 -9.25
C LYS A 45 3.08 11.62 -9.72
N ALA A 46 3.19 11.88 -11.03
CA ALA A 46 2.80 13.15 -11.65
C ALA A 46 1.29 13.43 -11.61
N ALA A 47 0.45 12.41 -11.44
CA ALA A 47 -1.01 12.50 -11.42
C ALA A 47 -1.61 11.87 -10.15
N PHE A 48 -0.84 11.84 -9.05
CA PHE A 48 -1.21 11.12 -7.85
C PHE A 48 -2.48 11.71 -7.21
N PRO A 49 -3.55 10.91 -7.01
CA PRO A 49 -4.82 11.43 -6.51
C PRO A 49 -4.81 11.59 -4.99
N THR A 50 -4.14 12.65 -4.52
CA THR A 50 -3.92 12.97 -3.10
C THR A 50 -5.19 12.88 -2.26
N THR A 51 -6.31 13.47 -2.70
CA THR A 51 -7.56 13.43 -1.94
C THR A 51 -8.14 12.01 -1.85
N THR A 52 -8.02 11.21 -2.90
CA THR A 52 -8.48 9.80 -2.90
C THR A 52 -7.60 8.93 -2.01
N VAL A 53 -6.29 9.18 -1.95
CA VAL A 53 -5.32 8.32 -1.24
C VAL A 53 -5.09 8.76 0.21
N TYR A 54 -5.15 10.06 0.52
CA TYR A 54 -4.89 10.58 1.86
C TYR A 54 -6.10 11.25 2.51
N GLY A 55 -7.18 11.49 1.76
CA GLY A 55 -8.40 12.06 2.31
C GLY A 55 -9.10 11.14 3.30
N ASN A 56 -9.87 11.77 4.19
CA ASN A 56 -10.70 11.10 5.19
C ASN A 56 -11.69 10.14 4.54
N THR A 57 -12.04 9.09 5.27
CA THR A 57 -13.02 8.09 4.86
C THR A 57 -14.15 8.02 5.90
N ALA A 58 -15.31 7.52 5.48
CA ALA A 58 -16.48 7.40 6.36
C ALA A 58 -16.33 6.32 7.44
N GLY A 59 -15.34 5.42 7.31
CA GLY A 59 -15.09 4.33 8.26
C GLY A 59 -13.60 4.02 8.35
N SER A 60 -13.24 2.95 9.05
CA SER A 60 -11.83 2.57 9.20
C SER A 60 -11.29 1.91 7.92
N GLU A 61 -10.41 2.63 7.23
CA GLU A 61 -9.62 2.11 6.10
C GLU A 61 -8.12 2.10 6.40
N LEU A 62 -7.43 1.12 5.83
CA LEU A 62 -5.98 1.04 5.78
C LEU A 62 -5.52 1.16 4.33
N ARG A 63 -4.49 1.99 4.09
CA ARG A 63 -3.87 2.15 2.77
C ARG A 63 -2.37 1.87 2.89
N LEU A 64 -1.88 0.88 2.15
CA LEU A 64 -0.45 0.56 2.07
C LEU A 64 0.10 1.13 0.76
N ILE A 65 1.19 1.90 0.83
CA ILE A 65 1.70 2.67 -0.30
C ILE A 65 3.19 2.35 -0.50
N THR A 66 3.60 2.10 -1.73
CA THR A 66 5.01 1.88 -2.08
C THR A 66 5.35 2.41 -3.48
N CYS A 67 6.63 2.72 -3.72
CA CYS A 67 7.13 3.15 -5.03
C CYS A 67 7.10 1.98 -6.00
N ASP A 68 6.55 2.17 -7.19
CA ASP A 68 6.45 1.16 -8.25
C ASP A 68 6.77 1.77 -9.62
N GLY A 69 6.75 0.96 -10.69
CA GLY A 69 6.95 1.46 -12.06
C GLY A 69 8.39 1.94 -12.29
N TYR A 70 9.36 1.05 -12.09
CA TYR A 70 10.77 1.39 -12.34
C TYR A 70 11.00 1.75 -13.81
N ASN A 71 11.53 2.93 -14.05
CA ASN A 71 11.92 3.43 -15.35
C ASN A 71 13.45 3.38 -15.47
N ALA A 72 13.93 2.47 -16.32
CA ALA A 72 15.36 2.27 -16.50
C ALA A 72 16.07 3.44 -17.20
N ALA A 73 15.34 4.29 -17.94
CA ALA A 73 15.93 5.45 -18.61
C ALA A 73 16.23 6.59 -17.65
N THR A 74 15.38 6.78 -16.62
CA THR A 74 15.56 7.82 -15.59
C THR A 74 16.23 7.26 -14.33
N GLY A 75 16.17 5.95 -14.11
CA GLY A 75 16.60 5.31 -12.87
C GLY A 75 15.62 5.50 -11.71
N GLU A 76 14.41 5.98 -11.99
CA GLU A 76 13.41 6.33 -10.97
C GLU A 76 12.25 5.33 -10.94
N PHE A 77 11.42 5.43 -9.90
CA PHE A 77 10.13 4.77 -9.82
C PHE A 77 9.06 5.82 -10.12
N ASP A 78 8.39 5.71 -11.26
CA ASP A 78 7.48 6.77 -11.74
C ASP A 78 6.06 6.64 -11.15
N ASP A 79 5.75 5.48 -10.56
CA ASP A 79 4.43 5.16 -10.01
C ASP A 79 4.47 4.96 -8.49
N ASN A 80 3.28 4.96 -7.89
CA ASN A 80 3.02 4.40 -6.58
C ASN A 80 1.96 3.32 -6.70
N LEU A 81 2.21 2.16 -6.07
CA LEU A 81 1.19 1.16 -5.82
C LEU A 81 0.49 1.48 -4.50
N VAL A 82 -0.84 1.53 -4.52
CA VAL A 82 -1.70 1.72 -3.35
C VAL A 82 -2.62 0.52 -3.18
N VAL A 83 -2.50 -0.19 -2.05
CA VAL A 83 -3.43 -1.25 -1.66
C VAL A 83 -4.40 -0.70 -0.63
N TYR A 84 -5.69 -0.86 -0.89
CA TYR A 84 -6.77 -0.39 -0.02
C TYR A 84 -7.43 -1.56 0.71
N ALA A 85 -7.62 -1.40 2.01
CA ALA A 85 -8.25 -2.38 2.87
C ALA A 85 -9.26 -1.72 3.85
N LYS A 86 -10.32 -2.46 4.20
CA LYS A 86 -11.36 -2.03 5.15
C LYS A 86 -11.34 -2.89 6.39
N LEU A 87 -11.61 -2.27 7.55
CA LEU A 87 -11.65 -2.98 8.83
C LEU A 87 -12.74 -4.06 8.81
N LEU A 88 -12.39 -5.25 9.31
CA LEU A 88 -13.31 -6.34 9.60
C LEU A 88 -13.66 -6.38 11.09
N VAL A 89 -12.63 -6.37 11.95
CA VAL A 89 -12.71 -6.44 13.41
C VAL A 89 -11.60 -5.63 14.06
#